data_AF-A0A0B0H5Q1-F1
#
_entry.id   AF-A0A0B0H5Q1-F1
#
_cell.length_a   1.000
_cell.length_b   1.000
_cell.length_c   1.000
_cell.angle_alpha   90.00
_cell.angle_beta   90.00
_cell.angle_gamma   90.00
#
_symmetry.space_group_name_H-M   'P 1'
#
loop_
_entity.id
_entity.type
_entity.pdbx_description
1 polymer ?
#
loop_
_entity_poly.entity_id
_entity_poly.type
_entity_poly.pdbx_seq_one_letter_code
_entity_poly.pdbx_strand_id
1 'polypeptide(L)'
;MSEQNLDMDLSSGIAAFESKHFNSAAPLLAPLAEEGNPEAQYRMAIMAQNGLGMVENELLAYKYMKAAAESGMGIAQHGLGFMFMEGECVEQNGEKAIEWFRKAADQGLVGSMTTLAMMYQEGRGVPKDEEEAKKWYKLAGFDEFA
;
A
#
# COMPACT_ATOMS: atom_id res chain seq x y z
N MET A 1 16.58 -2.15 32.93
CA MET A 1 17.23 -2.54 31.66
C MET A 1 16.60 -1.67 30.60
N SER A 2 17.36 -0.68 30.11
CA SER A 2 16.87 0.46 29.34
C SER A 2 16.48 0.09 27.91
N GLU A 3 15.47 0.77 27.38
CA GLU A 3 14.88 0.71 26.03
C GLU A 3 15.85 1.05 24.87
N GLN A 4 17.17 0.94 25.08
CA GLN A 4 18.21 1.39 24.15
C GLN A 4 18.69 0.32 23.14
N ASN A 5 17.98 -0.81 23.00
CA ASN A 5 18.39 -1.91 22.10
C ASN A 5 17.31 -2.35 21.10
N LEU A 6 16.13 -1.70 21.06
CA LEU A 6 15.13 -1.97 20.01
C LEU A 6 15.30 -1.08 18.77
N ASP A 7 16.09 -0.02 18.85
CA ASP A 7 16.57 0.73 17.69
C ASP A 7 17.72 -0.05 16.99
N MET A 8 17.42 -1.25 16.48
CA MET A 8 17.93 -1.55 15.13
C MET A 8 17.30 -0.49 14.24
N ASP A 9 18.01 0.62 14.12
CA ASP A 9 17.44 1.92 13.80
C ASP A 9 16.57 1.85 12.54
N LEU A 10 15.25 1.90 12.72
CA LEU A 10 14.27 1.93 11.65
C LEU A 10 14.66 2.99 10.61
N SER A 11 15.22 4.12 11.05
CA SER A 11 15.65 5.19 10.16
C SER A 11 16.84 4.77 9.28
N SER A 12 17.75 3.94 9.78
CA SER A 12 18.83 3.34 8.98
C SER A 12 18.28 2.36 7.93
N GLY A 13 17.30 1.53 8.29
CA GLY A 13 16.62 0.63 7.35
C GLY A 13 15.87 1.39 6.25
N ILE A 14 15.15 2.44 6.64
CA ILE A 14 14.44 3.37 5.73
C ILE A 14 15.42 4.09 4.81
N ALA A 15 16.51 4.66 5.36
CA ALA A 15 17.50 5.39 4.59
C ALA A 15 18.20 4.48 3.56
N ALA A 16 18.48 3.23 3.94
CA ALA A 16 19.00 2.23 3.00
C ALA A 16 18.00 1.91 1.88
N PHE A 17 16.71 1.75 2.20
CA PHE A 17 15.66 1.53 1.21
C PHE A 17 15.54 2.72 0.24
N GLU A 18 15.49 3.95 0.77
CA GLU A 18 15.36 5.19 -0.02
C GLU A 18 16.58 5.43 -0.91
N SER A 19 17.76 5.03 -0.43
CA SER A 19 19.00 5.04 -1.21
C SER A 19 19.13 3.85 -2.16
N LYS A 20 18.10 3.00 -2.29
CA LYS A 20 18.09 1.78 -3.11
C LYS A 20 19.16 0.75 -2.74
N HIS A 21 19.69 0.82 -1.52
CA HIS A 21 20.61 -0.16 -0.95
C HIS A 21 19.84 -1.33 -0.34
N PHE A 22 19.06 -2.04 -1.16
CA PHE A 22 18.09 -3.04 -0.70
C PHE A 22 18.72 -4.24 0.02
N ASN A 23 19.93 -4.67 -0.37
CA ASN A 23 20.68 -5.72 0.33
C ASN A 23 21.03 -5.33 1.78
N SER A 24 21.16 -4.03 2.06
CA SER A 24 21.38 -3.50 3.40
C SER A 24 20.06 -3.22 4.11
N ALA A 25 19.02 -2.79 3.38
CA ALA A 25 17.72 -2.48 3.95
C ALA A 25 16.99 -3.72 4.48
N ALA A 26 16.99 -4.82 3.74
CA ALA A 26 16.22 -6.04 4.09
C ALA A 26 16.55 -6.57 5.50
N PRO A 27 17.84 -6.80 5.86
CA PRO A 27 18.16 -7.31 7.19
C PRO A 27 17.88 -6.31 8.32
N LEU A 28 17.81 -5.01 8.03
CA LEU A 28 17.45 -3.98 9.03
C LEU A 28 15.93 -3.91 9.24
N LEU A 29 15.15 -4.06 8.17
CA LEU A 29 13.69 -3.91 8.20
C LEU A 29 12.96 -5.21 8.57
N ALA A 30 13.49 -6.38 8.20
CA ALA A 30 12.86 -7.67 8.46
C ALA A 30 12.50 -7.92 9.94
N PRO A 31 13.39 -7.73 10.93
CA PRO A 31 13.02 -7.93 12.34
C PRO A 31 11.92 -6.97 12.80
N LEU A 32 11.99 -5.70 12.39
CA LEU A 32 10.98 -4.69 12.72
C LEU A 32 9.61 -5.01 12.09
N ALA A 33 9.60 -5.56 10.87
CA ALA A 33 8.38 -5.97 10.19
C ALA A 33 7.71 -7.17 10.89
N GLU A 34 8.50 -8.12 11.40
CA GLU A 34 8.00 -9.24 12.23
C GLU A 34 7.50 -8.76 13.61
N GLU A 35 8.09 -7.70 14.17
CA GLU A 35 7.61 -7.05 15.41
C GLU A 35 6.34 -6.21 15.20
N GLY A 36 5.89 -6.02 13.96
CA GLY A 36 4.65 -5.30 13.67
C GLY A 36 4.82 -3.82 13.32
N ASN A 37 6.04 -3.34 13.09
CA ASN A 37 6.26 -1.95 12.69
C ASN A 37 5.67 -1.70 11.28
N PRO A 38 4.65 -0.82 11.13
CA PRO A 38 3.97 -0.65 9.85
C PRO A 38 4.83 -0.14 8.70
N GLU A 39 5.81 0.72 9.00
CA GLU A 39 6.72 1.29 8.00
C GLU A 39 7.69 0.23 7.48
N ALA A 40 8.23 -0.59 8.39
CA ALA A 40 9.04 -1.74 8.01
C ALA A 40 8.22 -2.77 7.21
N GLN A 41 6.99 -3.06 7.63
CA GLN A 41 6.09 -3.95 6.89
C GLN A 41 5.80 -3.44 5.48
N TYR A 42 5.42 -2.17 5.32
CA TYR A 42 5.17 -1.58 4.01
C TYR A 42 6.38 -1.70 3.08
N ARG A 43 7.58 -1.41 3.58
CA ARG A 43 8.82 -1.48 2.78
C ARG A 43 9.23 -2.92 2.47
N MET A 44 9.12 -3.83 3.44
CA MET A 44 9.35 -5.26 3.21
C MET A 44 8.35 -5.83 2.20
N ALA A 45 7.11 -5.34 2.18
CA ALA A 45 6.13 -5.73 1.18
C ALA A 45 6.58 -5.33 -0.24
N ILE A 46 7.03 -4.09 -0.43
CA ILE A 46 7.55 -3.62 -1.72
C ILE A 46 8.77 -4.42 -2.15
N MET A 47 9.70 -4.69 -1.21
CA MET A 47 10.91 -5.46 -1.50
C MET A 47 10.57 -6.89 -1.92
N ALA A 48 9.64 -7.53 -1.21
CA ALA A 48 9.19 -8.87 -1.54
C ALA A 48 8.44 -8.94 -2.87
N GLN A 49 7.60 -7.96 -3.19
CA GLN A 49 6.85 -7.91 -4.45
C GLN A 49 7.77 -7.76 -5.67
N ASN A 50 8.89 -7.05 -5.52
CA ASN A 50 9.77 -6.69 -6.65
C ASN A 50 11.12 -7.41 -6.62
N GLY A 51 11.33 -8.35 -5.67
CA GLY A 51 12.61 -9.03 -5.48
C GLY A 51 13.79 -8.08 -5.19
N LEU A 52 13.55 -6.99 -4.45
CA LEU A 52 14.57 -5.98 -4.18
C LEU A 52 15.41 -6.37 -2.97
N GLY A 53 16.67 -6.73 -3.18
CA GLY A 53 17.56 -7.16 -2.11
C GLY A 53 17.17 -8.48 -1.45
N MET A 54 16.23 -9.20 -2.06
CA MET A 54 15.74 -10.52 -1.66
C MET A 54 15.10 -11.22 -2.86
N VAL A 55 14.81 -12.52 -2.73
CA VAL A 55 14.02 -13.23 -3.75
C VAL A 55 12.58 -12.74 -3.68
N GLU A 56 11.95 -12.56 -4.84
CA GLU A 56 10.54 -12.21 -4.95
C GLU A 56 9.65 -13.21 -4.19
N ASN A 57 8.66 -12.70 -3.47
CA ASN A 57 7.77 -13.51 -2.64
C ASN A 57 6.41 -12.83 -2.49
N GLU A 58 5.46 -13.24 -3.33
CA GLU A 58 4.09 -12.72 -3.35
C GLU A 58 3.35 -12.91 -2.01
N LEU A 59 3.55 -14.06 -1.34
CA LEU A 59 2.91 -14.33 -0.05
C LEU A 59 3.40 -13.37 1.03
N LEU A 60 4.71 -13.09 1.03
CA LEU A 60 5.30 -12.14 1.98
C LEU A 60 4.91 -10.70 1.65
N ALA A 61 4.87 -10.36 0.36
CA ALA A 61 4.41 -9.06 -0.12
C ALA A 61 2.98 -8.79 0.37
N TYR A 62 2.05 -9.72 0.11
CA TYR A 62 0.68 -9.59 0.58
C TYR A 62 0.58 -9.56 2.11
N LYS A 63 1.27 -10.47 2.83
CA LYS A 63 1.26 -10.53 4.30
C LYS A 63 1.59 -9.17 4.91
N TYR A 64 2.70 -8.57 4.51
CA TYR A 64 3.14 -7.31 5.10
C TYR A 64 2.39 -6.10 4.58
N MET A 65 2.00 -6.05 3.30
CA MET A 65 1.17 -4.96 2.78
C MET A 65 -0.16 -4.92 3.52
N LYS A 66 -0.78 -6.08 3.73
CA LYS A 66 -2.01 -6.22 4.51
C LYS A 66 -1.83 -5.75 5.95
N ALA A 67 -0.77 -6.19 6.62
CA ALA A 67 -0.52 -5.78 8.00
C ALA A 67 -0.32 -4.26 8.13
N ALA A 68 0.45 -3.64 7.23
CA ALA A 68 0.63 -2.18 7.19
C ALA A 68 -0.69 -1.44 6.88
N ALA A 69 -1.50 -1.95 5.95
CA ALA A 69 -2.80 -1.36 5.63
C ALA A 69 -3.78 -1.45 6.81
N GLU A 70 -3.78 -2.57 7.53
CA GLU A 70 -4.59 -2.81 8.74
C GLU A 70 -4.16 -1.94 9.92
N SER A 71 -2.91 -1.47 9.95
CA SER A 71 -2.45 -0.49 10.95
C SER A 71 -2.96 0.94 10.68
N GLY A 72 -3.71 1.15 9.59
CA GLY A 72 -4.22 2.47 9.21
C GLY A 72 -3.34 3.25 8.24
N MET A 73 -2.19 2.72 7.81
CA MET A 73 -1.27 3.44 6.91
C MET A 73 -1.92 3.67 5.54
N GLY A 74 -2.25 4.92 5.21
CA GLY A 74 -2.96 5.27 3.97
C GLY A 74 -2.26 4.81 2.68
N ILE A 75 -0.93 4.93 2.59
CA ILE A 75 -0.16 4.46 1.42
C ILE A 75 -0.18 2.94 1.28
N ALA A 76 -0.20 2.19 2.38
CA ALA A 76 -0.32 0.74 2.35
C ALA A 76 -1.74 0.30 2.01
N GLN A 77 -2.77 1.02 2.50
CA GLN A 77 -4.15 0.80 2.09
C GLN A 77 -4.34 1.04 0.59
N HIS A 78 -3.74 2.10 0.04
CA HIS A 78 -3.71 2.34 -1.39
C HIS A 78 -3.02 1.18 -2.15
N GLY A 79 -1.83 0.75 -1.70
CA GLY A 79 -1.10 -0.37 -2.29
C GLY A 79 -1.89 -1.69 -2.25
N LEU A 80 -2.57 -1.98 -1.14
CA LEU A 80 -3.42 -3.16 -1.01
C LEU A 80 -4.66 -3.09 -1.91
N GLY A 81 -5.22 -1.89 -2.11
CA GLY A 81 -6.26 -1.64 -3.09
C GLY A 81 -5.80 -2.01 -4.51
N PHE A 82 -4.58 -1.60 -4.88
CA PHE A 82 -3.96 -1.96 -6.15
C PHE A 82 -3.74 -3.47 -6.31
N MET A 83 -3.21 -4.13 -5.29
CA MET A 83 -3.03 -5.60 -5.30
C MET A 83 -4.34 -6.34 -5.63
N PHE A 84 -5.45 -5.95 -4.99
CA PHE A 84 -6.76 -6.54 -5.31
C PHE A 84 -7.31 -6.10 -6.67
N MET A 85 -7.04 -4.87 -7.10
CA MET A 85 -7.57 -4.35 -8.37
C MET A 85 -6.94 -5.07 -9.58
N GLU A 86 -5.63 -5.32 -9.54
CA GLU A 86 -4.86 -5.95 -10.62
C GLU A 86 -4.76 -7.48 -10.46
N GLY A 87 -5.02 -8.01 -9.27
CA GLY A 87 -4.75 -9.42 -8.96
C GLY A 87 -3.26 -9.71 -8.80
N GLU A 88 -2.48 -8.74 -8.32
CA GLU A 88 -1.07 -8.90 -8.02
C GLU A 88 -0.89 -9.42 -6.59
N CYS A 89 -0.14 -10.51 -6.43
CA CYS A 89 0.07 -11.23 -5.16
C CYS A 89 -1.19 -11.83 -4.51
N VAL A 90 -2.38 -11.49 -5.00
CA VAL A 90 -3.69 -11.98 -4.53
C VAL A 90 -4.65 -12.15 -5.69
N GLU A 91 -5.72 -12.93 -5.50
CA GLU A 91 -6.80 -12.99 -6.48
C GLU A 91 -7.47 -11.63 -6.66
N GLN A 92 -7.72 -11.27 -7.93
CA GLN A 92 -8.36 -10.02 -8.29
C GLN A 92 -9.75 -9.91 -7.66
N ASN A 93 -10.02 -8.79 -7.00
CA ASN A 93 -11.30 -8.53 -6.34
C ASN A 93 -11.58 -7.02 -6.27
N GLY A 94 -12.44 -6.53 -7.17
CA GLY A 94 -12.75 -5.11 -7.23
C GLY A 94 -13.48 -4.56 -6.01
N GLU A 95 -14.34 -5.36 -5.36
CA GLU A 95 -15.03 -4.93 -4.13
C GLU A 95 -14.04 -4.65 -3.00
N LYS A 96 -13.10 -5.58 -2.77
CA LYS A 96 -12.02 -5.39 -1.78
C LYS A 96 -11.10 -4.23 -2.16
N ALA A 97 -10.80 -4.05 -3.45
CA ALA A 97 -10.01 -2.92 -3.91
C ALA A 97 -10.69 -1.58 -3.53
N ILE A 98 -12.00 -1.45 -3.77
CA ILE A 98 -12.76 -0.26 -3.39
C ILE A 98 -12.74 -0.04 -1.88
N GLU A 99 -12.92 -1.08 -1.07
CA GLU A 99 -12.87 -0.94 0.39
C GLU A 99 -11.54 -0.32 0.86
N TRP A 100 -10.42 -0.79 0.31
CA TRP A 100 -9.10 -0.29 0.68
C TRP A 100 -8.81 1.10 0.12
N PHE A 101 -9.20 1.37 -1.13
CA PHE A 101 -9.07 2.72 -1.68
C PHE A 101 -9.94 3.74 -0.94
N ARG A 102 -11.16 3.38 -0.50
CA ARG A 102 -12.01 4.26 0.30
C ARG A 102 -11.35 4.62 1.62
N LYS A 103 -10.78 3.65 2.34
CA LYS A 103 -10.04 3.92 3.58
C LYS A 103 -8.86 4.86 3.37
N ALA A 104 -8.11 4.70 2.27
CA ALA A 104 -7.03 5.61 1.93
C ALA A 104 -7.54 7.00 1.51
N ALA A 105 -8.63 7.07 0.75
CA ALA A 105 -9.26 8.31 0.32
C ALA A 105 -9.83 9.11 1.51
N ASP A 106 -10.40 8.44 2.52
CA ASP A 106 -10.89 9.08 3.75
C ASP A 106 -9.76 9.77 4.54
N GLN A 107 -8.51 9.37 4.31
CA GLN A 107 -7.31 10.03 4.84
C GLN A 107 -6.77 11.16 3.96
N GLY A 108 -7.48 11.52 2.89
CA GLY A 108 -7.10 12.58 1.97
C GLY A 108 -6.13 12.16 0.86
N LEU A 109 -5.90 10.86 0.63
CA LEU A 109 -5.05 10.42 -0.48
C LEU A 109 -5.77 10.62 -1.82
N VAL A 110 -5.42 11.71 -2.51
CA VAL A 110 -5.93 12.06 -3.85
C VAL A 110 -5.72 10.93 -4.86
N GLY A 111 -4.61 10.20 -4.77
CA GLY A 111 -4.35 9.04 -5.63
C GLY A 111 -5.43 7.95 -5.50
N SER A 112 -5.90 7.68 -4.28
CA SER A 112 -6.97 6.71 -4.04
C SER A 112 -8.33 7.23 -4.52
N MET A 113 -8.64 8.51 -4.32
CA MET A 113 -9.86 9.13 -4.84
C MET A 113 -9.92 9.05 -6.37
N THR A 114 -8.81 9.39 -7.03
CA THR A 114 -8.70 9.32 -8.50
C THR A 114 -8.86 7.88 -8.99
N THR A 115 -8.25 6.91 -8.30
CA THR A 115 -8.37 5.49 -8.66
C THR A 115 -9.81 5.00 -8.49
N LEU A 116 -10.51 5.37 -7.41
CA LEU A 116 -11.94 5.07 -7.23
C LEU A 116 -12.78 5.67 -8.35
N ALA A 117 -12.50 6.92 -8.73
CA ALA A 117 -13.21 7.58 -9.82
C ALA A 117 -13.05 6.82 -11.14
N MET A 118 -11.82 6.43 -11.49
CA MET A 118 -11.53 5.62 -12.67
C MET A 118 -12.19 4.24 -12.62
N MET A 119 -12.16 3.55 -11.47
CA MET A 119 -12.80 2.24 -11.31
C MET A 119 -14.30 2.31 -11.62
N TYR A 120 -15.00 3.32 -11.09
CA TYR A 120 -16.43 3.52 -11.39
C TYR A 120 -16.67 4.02 -12.81
N GLN A 121 -15.79 4.84 -13.38
CA GLN A 121 -15.94 5.35 -14.75
C GLN A 121 -15.78 4.24 -15.79
N GLU A 122 -14.83 3.33 -15.59
CA GLU A 122 -14.48 2.27 -16.55
C GLU A 122 -15.19 0.94 -16.25
N GLY A 123 -15.78 0.81 -15.05
CA GLY A 123 -16.32 -0.46 -14.58
C GLY A 123 -15.22 -1.49 -14.28
N ARG A 124 -14.06 -1.04 -13.77
CA ARG A 124 -12.93 -1.92 -13.42
C ARG A 124 -13.17 -2.56 -12.05
N GLY A 125 -13.46 -3.85 -12.07
CA GLY A 125 -13.69 -4.64 -10.85
C GLY A 125 -15.04 -4.36 -10.17
N VAL A 126 -15.78 -3.34 -10.60
CA VAL A 126 -17.14 -3.02 -10.16
C VAL A 126 -18.00 -2.57 -11.34
N PRO A 127 -19.34 -2.58 -11.25
CA PRO A 127 -20.18 -1.99 -12.28
C PRO A 127 -19.85 -0.52 -12.52
N LYS A 128 -19.91 -0.10 -13.80
CA LYS A 128 -19.75 1.29 -14.17
C LYS A 128 -20.82 2.17 -13.50
N ASP A 129 -20.39 3.27 -12.90
CA ASP A 129 -21.24 4.29 -12.26
C ASP A 129 -20.65 5.69 -12.48
N GLU A 130 -21.20 6.42 -13.44
CA GLU A 130 -20.69 7.76 -13.78
C GLU A 130 -20.93 8.79 -12.67
N GLU A 131 -21.99 8.63 -11.88
CA GLU A 131 -22.30 9.57 -10.79
C GLU A 131 -21.38 9.35 -9.60
N GLU A 132 -21.07 8.11 -9.27
CA GLU A 132 -20.07 7.81 -8.25
C GLU A 132 -18.66 8.23 -8.69
N ALA A 133 -18.31 8.04 -9.97
CA ALA A 133 -17.05 8.52 -10.53
C ALA A 133 -16.88 10.04 -10.38
N LYS A 134 -17.90 10.82 -10.78
CA LYS A 134 -17.92 12.29 -10.63
C LYS A 134 -17.71 12.74 -9.18
N LYS A 135 -18.39 12.09 -8.22
CA LYS A 135 -18.21 12.40 -6.79
C LYS A 135 -16.76 12.23 -6.36
N TRP A 136 -16.10 11.15 -6.77
CA TRP A 136 -14.71 10.90 -6.43
C TRP A 136 -13.75 11.85 -7.12
N TYR A 137 -13.96 12.19 -8.40
CA TYR A 137 -13.18 13.22 -9.08
C TYR A 137 -13.31 14.59 -8.41
N LYS A 138 -14.53 14.97 -8.01
CA LYS A 138 -14.77 16.19 -7.26
C LYS A 138 -14.03 16.22 -5.92
N LEU A 139 -14.05 15.12 -5.16
CA LEU A 139 -13.30 14.99 -3.91
C LEU A 139 -11.79 15.08 -4.12
N ALA A 140 -11.30 14.59 -5.26
CA ALA A 140 -9.90 14.68 -5.69
C ALA A 140 -9.50 16.08 -6.20
N GLY A 141 -10.44 17.02 -6.34
CA GLY A 141 -10.19 18.38 -6.84
C GLY A 141 -10.22 18.53 -8.36
N PHE A 142 -10.76 17.55 -9.09
CA PHE A 142 -10.92 17.60 -10.54
C PHE A 142 -12.34 18.01 -10.94
N ASP A 143 -12.58 19.32 -10.97
CA ASP A 143 -13.89 19.89 -11.31
C ASP A 143 -14.32 19.63 -12.76
N GLU A 144 -13.38 19.36 -13.66
CA GLU A 144 -13.67 19.08 -15.08
C GLU A 144 -14.28 17.69 -15.32
N PHE A 145 -14.13 16.77 -14.36
CA PHE A 145 -14.67 15.42 -14.39
C PHE A 145 -15.79 15.19 -13.35
N ALA A 146 -16.21 16.26 -12.66
CA ALA A 146 -17.20 16.27 -11.58
C ALA A 146 -18.65 16.52 -12.05
#